data_AF-A0A3N4M2S2-F1
#
_entry.id   AF-A0A3N4M2S2-F1
#
_cell.length_a   1.000
_cell.length_b   1.000
_cell.length_c   1.000
_cell.angle_alpha   90.00
_cell.angle_beta   90.00
_cell.angle_gamma   90.00
#
_symmetry.space_group_name_H-M   'P 1'
#
loop_
_entity.id
_entity.type
_entity.pdbx_description
1 polymer ?
#
loop_
_entity_poly.entity_id
_entity_poly.type
_entity_poly.pdbx_seq_one_letter_code
_entity_poly.pdbx_strand_id
1 'polypeptide(L)'
;MDREGFDADKYVHALCSNSDLKELLRIENELVNEIRGFDGERKALVYDNYSKLISATDTIKKMRSSMEPLTPTTSTLEPAISHIAELSSSLTSTIHRLPPPRTRTPIAPNTALNKKETVKWALGAPERIRELLKQGKKEEAEKAWVVVKGMLEKWGDGVKGVKELRDNGEAALRGE
;
A
#
# COMPACT_ATOMS: atom_id res chain seq x y z
N MET A 1 23.82 -43.17 -47.84
CA MET A 1 22.53 -43.21 -48.57
C MET A 1 21.82 -41.86 -48.45
N ASP A 2 21.86 -41.19 -47.29
CA ASP A 2 21.00 -40.04 -46.98
C ASP A 2 21.52 -38.65 -47.43
N ARG A 3 22.24 -38.61 -48.55
CA ARG A 3 22.79 -37.37 -49.12
C ARG A 3 21.87 -36.84 -50.22
N GLU A 4 21.74 -35.53 -50.33
CA GLU A 4 21.04 -34.91 -51.46
C GLU A 4 21.67 -35.35 -52.79
N GLY A 5 20.80 -35.72 -53.75
CA GLY A 5 21.22 -36.25 -55.05
C GLY A 5 21.67 -37.71 -55.05
N PHE A 6 21.36 -38.49 -54.00
CA PHE A 6 21.54 -39.95 -54.04
C PHE A 6 20.61 -40.59 -55.08
N ASP A 7 21.19 -41.41 -55.96
CA ASP A 7 20.49 -42.15 -57.01
C ASP A 7 20.54 -43.64 -56.67
N ALA A 8 19.41 -44.17 -56.20
CA ALA A 8 19.30 -45.55 -55.74
C ALA A 8 19.53 -46.55 -56.87
N ASP A 9 19.00 -46.27 -58.07
CA ASP A 9 19.12 -47.17 -59.21
C ASP A 9 20.57 -47.29 -59.65
N LYS A 10 21.30 -46.17 -59.76
CA LYS A 10 22.73 -46.19 -60.08
C LYS A 10 23.54 -46.95 -59.02
N TYR A 11 23.23 -46.74 -57.74
CA TYR A 11 23.91 -47.43 -56.65
C TYR A 11 23.70 -48.94 -56.69
N VAL A 12 22.45 -49.40 -56.86
CA VAL A 12 22.12 -50.83 -56.93
C VAL A 12 22.75 -51.46 -58.17
N HIS A 13 22.70 -50.79 -59.33
CA HIS A 13 23.36 -51.29 -60.54
C HIS A 13 24.87 -51.45 -60.36
N ALA A 14 25.52 -50.45 -59.76
CA ALA A 14 26.95 -50.51 -59.47
C ALA A 14 27.26 -51.63 -58.45
N LEU A 15 26.41 -51.82 -57.44
CA LEU A 15 26.60 -52.86 -56.43
C LEU A 15 26.48 -54.26 -57.04
N CYS A 16 25.44 -54.52 -57.84
CA CYS A 16 25.27 -55.81 -58.52
C CYS A 16 26.37 -56.10 -59.57
N SER A 17 26.98 -55.06 -60.15
CA SER A 17 28.01 -55.23 -61.18
C SER A 17 29.42 -55.42 -60.61
N ASN A 18 29.68 -54.95 -59.38
CA ASN A 18 31.02 -54.92 -58.79
C ASN A 18 31.18 -55.82 -57.55
N SER A 19 30.12 -56.45 -57.07
CA SER A 19 30.14 -57.28 -55.86
C SER A 19 29.81 -58.73 -56.16
N ASP A 20 30.49 -59.64 -55.46
CA ASP A 20 30.18 -61.07 -55.50
C ASP A 20 28.93 -61.39 -54.67
N LEU A 21 28.28 -62.52 -54.95
CA LEU A 21 27.03 -62.94 -54.28
C LEU A 21 27.12 -62.94 -52.74
N LYS A 22 28.26 -63.33 -52.18
CA LYS A 22 28.49 -63.35 -50.73
C LYS A 22 28.41 -61.94 -50.13
N GLU A 23 28.92 -60.94 -50.84
CA GLU A 23 28.91 -59.56 -50.39
C GLU A 23 27.51 -58.96 -50.53
N LEU A 24 26.80 -59.29 -51.61
CA LEU A 24 25.40 -58.89 -51.78
C LEU A 24 24.50 -59.42 -50.65
N LEU A 25 24.65 -60.69 -50.27
CA LEU A 25 23.92 -61.30 -49.14
C LEU A 25 24.29 -60.66 -47.80
N ARG A 26 25.55 -60.26 -47.60
CA ARG A 26 25.97 -59.55 -46.38
C ARG A 26 25.26 -58.19 -46.29
N ILE A 27 25.25 -57.44 -47.39
CA ILE A 27 24.63 -56.11 -47.45
C ILE A 27 23.12 -56.21 -47.30
N GLU A 28 22.48 -57.20 -47.91
CA GLU A 28 21.04 -57.43 -47.75
C GLU A 28 20.68 -57.69 -46.28
N ASN A 29 21.44 -58.55 -45.60
CA ASN A 29 21.20 -58.82 -44.18
C ASN A 29 21.45 -57.58 -43.29
N GLU A 30 22.48 -56.79 -43.60
CA GLU A 30 22.75 -55.51 -42.93
C GLU A 30 21.57 -54.53 -43.10
N LEU A 31 21.08 -54.34 -44.33
CA LEU A 31 19.93 -53.48 -44.62
C LEU A 31 18.65 -53.97 -43.93
N VAL A 32 18.40 -55.29 -43.90
CA VAL A 32 17.24 -55.85 -43.18
C VAL A 32 17.31 -55.55 -41.68
N ASN A 33 18.51 -55.60 -41.09
CA ASN A 33 18.69 -55.25 -39.69
C ASN A 33 18.52 -53.75 -39.44
N GLU A 34 19.04 -52.90 -40.33
CA GLU A 34 18.82 -51.44 -40.28
C GLU A 34 17.34 -51.09 -40.39
N ILE A 35 16.61 -51.67 -41.35
CA ILE A 35 15.17 -51.45 -41.52
C ILE A 35 14.40 -51.81 -40.23
N ARG A 36 14.74 -52.93 -39.60
CA ARG A 36 14.13 -53.33 -38.32
C ARG A 36 14.50 -52.37 -37.19
N GLY A 37 15.75 -51.91 -37.15
CA GLY A 37 16.23 -50.90 -36.20
C GLY A 37 15.44 -49.58 -36.34
N PHE A 38 15.31 -49.07 -37.56
CA PHE A 38 14.56 -47.84 -37.85
C PHE A 38 13.07 -47.98 -37.54
N ASP A 39 12.45 -49.14 -37.78
CA ASP A 39 11.05 -49.35 -37.36
C ASP A 39 10.90 -49.31 -35.83
N GLY A 40 11.87 -49.87 -35.11
CA GLY A 40 11.93 -49.80 -33.64
C GLY A 40 12.09 -48.37 -33.13
N GLU A 41 13.03 -47.61 -33.69
CA GLU A 41 13.25 -46.20 -33.35
C GLU A 41 12.01 -45.34 -33.66
N ARG A 42 11.39 -45.54 -34.83
CA ARG A 42 10.13 -44.86 -35.20
C ARG A 42 9.05 -45.13 -34.17
N LYS A 43 8.85 -46.38 -33.77
CA LYS A 43 7.88 -46.74 -32.71
C LYS A 43 8.22 -46.04 -31.41
N ALA A 44 9.48 -46.08 -30.97
CA ALA A 44 9.92 -45.43 -29.75
C ALA A 44 9.64 -43.92 -29.75
N LEU A 45 9.93 -43.23 -30.86
CA LEU A 45 9.64 -41.80 -31.02
C LEU A 45 8.14 -41.50 -30.94
N VAL A 46 7.32 -42.33 -31.57
CA VAL A 46 5.85 -42.21 -31.52
C VAL A 46 5.36 -42.38 -30.08
N TYR A 47 5.83 -43.41 -29.36
CA TYR A 47 5.46 -43.64 -27.96
C TYR A 47 5.91 -42.49 -27.05
N ASP A 48 7.13 -42.00 -27.21
CA ASP A 48 7.65 -40.87 -26.44
C ASP A 48 6.82 -39.60 -26.69
N ASN A 49 6.48 -39.31 -27.95
CA ASN A 49 5.65 -38.16 -28.29
C ASN A 49 4.23 -38.26 -27.70
N TYR A 50 3.57 -39.42 -27.84
CA TYR A 50 2.25 -39.63 -27.23
C TYR A 50 2.31 -39.55 -25.70
N SER A 51 3.32 -40.16 -25.07
CA SER A 51 3.50 -40.11 -23.61
C SER A 51 3.65 -38.68 -23.11
N LYS A 52 4.45 -37.85 -23.81
CA LYS A 52 4.60 -36.41 -23.51
C LYS A 52 3.29 -35.65 -23.67
N LEU A 53 2.53 -35.90 -24.74
CA LEU A 53 1.25 -35.23 -25.01
C LEU A 53 0.20 -35.58 -23.95
N ILE A 54 0.11 -36.86 -23.57
CA ILE A 54 -0.76 -37.33 -22.48
C ILE A 54 -0.38 -36.64 -21.17
N SER A 55 0.91 -36.64 -20.81
CA SER A 55 1.41 -36.01 -19.59
C SER A 55 1.11 -34.50 -19.53
N ALA A 56 1.25 -33.79 -20.66
CA ALA A 56 0.89 -32.38 -20.76
C ALA A 56 -0.61 -32.16 -20.56
N THR A 57 -1.44 -33.03 -21.15
CA THR A 57 -2.90 -32.96 -21.02
C THR A 57 -3.35 -33.23 -19.57
N ASP A 58 -2.74 -34.20 -18.90
CA ASP A 58 -2.98 -34.48 -17.48
C ASP A 58 -2.57 -33.31 -16.59
N THR A 59 -1.46 -32.65 -16.92
CA THR A 59 -1.01 -31.44 -16.22
C THR A 59 -2.05 -30.32 -16.36
N ILE A 60 -2.55 -30.06 -17.57
CA ILE A 60 -3.61 -29.07 -17.82
C ILE A 60 -4.89 -29.42 -17.03
N LYS A 61 -5.29 -30.69 -17.01
CA LYS A 61 -6.45 -31.17 -16.25
C LYS A 61 -6.27 -30.90 -14.76
N LYS A 62 -5.08 -31.19 -14.21
CA LYS A 62 -4.75 -30.93 -12.80
C LYS A 62 -4.77 -29.43 -12.48
N MET A 63 -4.17 -28.60 -13.33
CA MET A 63 -4.20 -27.14 -13.20
C MET A 63 -5.65 -26.61 -13.18
N ARG A 64 -6.50 -27.08 -14.09
CA ARG A 64 -7.92 -26.70 -14.13
C ARG A 64 -8.65 -27.09 -12.84
N SER A 65 -8.48 -28.34 -12.39
CA SER A 65 -9.10 -28.82 -11.15
C SER A 65 -8.61 -28.11 -9.89
N SER A 66 -7.39 -27.56 -9.91
CA SER A 66 -6.83 -26.78 -8.80
C SER A 66 -7.32 -25.33 -8.82
N MET A 67 -7.72 -24.80 -9.98
CA MET A 67 -8.26 -23.44 -10.13
C MET A 67 -9.78 -23.38 -9.87
N GLU A 68 -10.50 -24.46 -10.17
CA GLU A 68 -11.94 -24.59 -9.91
C GLU A 68 -12.34 -24.36 -8.42
N PRO A 69 -11.60 -24.84 -7.40
CA PRO A 69 -11.90 -24.56 -5.98
C PRO A 69 -11.56 -23.14 -5.51
N LEU A 70 -11.00 -22.26 -6.34
CA LEU A 70 -10.87 -20.83 -6.00
C LEU A 70 -12.19 -20.04 -6.17
N THR A 71 -13.18 -20.61 -6.86
CA THR A 71 -14.51 -19.99 -6.98
C THR A 71 -15.39 -20.09 -5.71
N PRO A 72 -15.41 -21.20 -4.93
CA PRO A 72 -16.17 -21.22 -3.68
C PRO A 72 -15.54 -20.40 -2.54
N THR A 73 -14.22 -20.21 -2.50
CA THR A 73 -13.58 -19.36 -1.46
C THR A 73 -13.79 -17.86 -1.71
N THR A 74 -13.85 -17.42 -2.97
CA THR A 74 -14.27 -16.04 -3.29
C THR A 74 -15.78 -15.84 -3.07
N SER A 75 -16.60 -16.86 -3.36
CA SER A 75 -18.06 -16.79 -3.14
C SER A 75 -18.46 -16.73 -1.66
N THR A 76 -17.60 -17.17 -0.75
CA THR A 76 -17.85 -17.12 0.71
C THR A 76 -17.27 -15.87 1.38
N LEU A 77 -16.27 -15.24 0.75
CA LEU A 77 -15.64 -14.02 1.25
C LEU A 77 -16.52 -12.77 1.05
N GLU A 78 -17.18 -12.64 -0.10
CA GLU A 78 -18.08 -11.51 -0.39
C GLU A 78 -19.23 -11.37 0.63
N PRO A 79 -19.97 -12.44 0.97
CA PRO A 79 -21.00 -12.38 2.02
C PRO A 79 -20.41 -12.06 3.40
N ALA A 80 -19.24 -12.60 3.74
CA ALA A 80 -18.59 -12.36 5.02
C ALA A 80 -18.15 -10.89 5.18
N ILE A 81 -17.56 -10.30 4.13
CA ILE A 81 -17.17 -8.89 4.11
C ILE A 81 -18.41 -8.00 4.18
N SER A 82 -19.47 -8.33 3.45
CA SER A 82 -20.75 -7.60 3.47
C SER A 82 -21.37 -7.61 4.87
N HIS A 83 -21.38 -8.77 5.53
CA HIS A 83 -21.89 -8.91 6.89
C HIS A 83 -21.06 -8.10 7.90
N ILE A 84 -19.72 -8.09 7.78
CA ILE A 84 -18.85 -7.25 8.63
C ILE A 84 -19.13 -5.76 8.41
N ALA A 85 -19.32 -5.33 7.17
CA ALA A 85 -19.64 -3.94 6.85
C ALA A 85 -21.00 -3.52 7.43
N GLU A 86 -22.01 -4.38 7.31
CA GLU A 86 -23.34 -4.16 7.87
C GLU A 86 -23.31 -4.09 9.41
N LEU A 87 -22.63 -5.03 10.07
CA LEU A 87 -22.44 -5.01 11.52
C LEU A 87 -21.71 -3.76 11.99
N SER A 88 -20.68 -3.32 11.27
CA SER A 88 -19.91 -2.12 11.59
C SER A 88 -20.74 -0.84 11.44
N SER A 89 -21.55 -0.76 10.38
CA SER A 89 -22.50 0.34 10.17
C SER A 89 -23.57 0.37 11.25
N SER A 90 -24.15 -0.78 11.58
CA SER A 90 -25.12 -0.94 12.67
C SER A 90 -24.54 -0.53 14.02
N LEU A 91 -23.32 -0.99 14.34
CA LEU A 91 -22.62 -0.61 15.58
C LEU A 91 -22.33 0.89 15.63
N THR A 92 -21.86 1.48 14.53
CA THR A 92 -21.59 2.92 14.43
C THR A 92 -22.88 3.74 14.61
N SER A 93 -23.98 3.33 13.98
CA SER A 93 -25.29 3.98 14.13
C SER A 93 -25.83 3.84 15.55
N THR A 94 -25.57 2.71 16.20
CA THR A 94 -25.95 2.46 17.60
C THR A 94 -25.14 3.36 18.52
N ILE A 95 -23.81 3.44 18.35
CA ILE A 95 -22.94 4.34 19.11
C ILE A 95 -23.35 5.80 18.92
N HIS A 96 -23.71 6.22 17.70
CA HIS A 96 -24.20 7.58 17.44
C HIS A 96 -25.58 7.87 18.05
N ARG A 97 -26.43 6.86 18.25
CA ARG A 97 -27.73 6.98 18.93
C ARG A 97 -27.62 6.92 20.45
N LEU A 98 -26.57 6.30 20.99
CA LEU A 98 -26.29 6.42 22.42
C LEU A 98 -25.85 7.86 22.72
N PRO A 99 -26.37 8.49 23.79
CA PRO A 99 -25.78 9.72 24.29
C PRO A 99 -24.29 9.46 24.60
N PRO A 100 -23.40 10.46 24.40
CA PRO A 100 -21.97 10.26 24.61
C PRO A 100 -21.73 9.63 25.98
N PRO A 101 -20.81 8.64 26.08
CA PRO A 101 -20.61 7.90 27.31
C PRO A 101 -20.36 8.88 28.45
N ARG A 102 -21.17 8.77 29.51
CA ARG A 102 -20.90 9.40 30.80
C ARG A 102 -19.74 8.66 31.47
N THR A 103 -18.56 8.73 30.87
CA THR A 103 -17.31 8.31 31.49
C THR A 103 -16.32 9.44 31.33
N ARG A 104 -15.98 10.04 32.47
CA ARG A 104 -14.70 10.70 32.75
C ARG A 104 -14.21 11.62 31.64
N THR A 105 -14.58 12.89 31.80
CA THR A 105 -13.86 14.08 31.33
C THR A 105 -12.70 13.79 30.37
N PRO A 106 -12.80 14.19 29.08
CA PRO A 106 -11.59 14.33 28.29
C PRO A 106 -10.65 15.25 29.07
N ILE A 107 -9.40 14.82 29.23
CA ILE A 107 -8.34 15.64 29.80
C ILE A 107 -8.36 16.97 29.04
N ALA A 108 -8.86 18.01 29.69
CA ALA A 108 -8.75 19.39 29.23
C ALA A 108 -7.41 19.90 29.77
N PRO A 109 -6.36 20.05 28.96
CA PRO A 109 -5.17 20.73 29.44
C PRO A 109 -5.46 22.24 29.48
N ASN A 110 -5.10 22.89 30.58
CA ASN A 110 -4.71 24.31 30.62
C ASN A 110 -5.73 25.45 30.51
N THR A 111 -7.03 25.28 30.80
CA THR A 111 -7.89 26.49 30.91
C THR A 111 -7.66 27.31 32.18
N ALA A 112 -7.11 26.72 33.26
CA ALA A 112 -6.84 27.42 34.52
C ALA A 112 -5.46 28.09 34.58
N LEU A 113 -4.44 27.51 33.94
CA LEU A 113 -3.10 28.10 33.86
C LEU A 113 -3.11 29.36 32.98
N ASN A 114 -3.78 29.28 31.82
CA ASN A 114 -3.91 30.42 30.91
C ASN A 114 -4.60 31.62 31.59
N LYS A 115 -5.56 31.41 32.49
CA LYS A 115 -6.21 32.50 33.23
C LYS A 115 -5.22 33.23 34.15
N LYS A 116 -4.39 32.49 34.89
CA LYS A 116 -3.35 33.08 35.77
C LYS A 116 -2.29 33.82 34.97
N GLU A 117 -1.88 33.27 33.83
CA GLU A 117 -0.91 33.90 32.93
C GLU A 117 -1.47 35.18 32.29
N THR A 118 -2.76 35.17 31.90
CA THR A 118 -3.44 36.36 31.39
C THR A 118 -3.52 37.47 32.44
N VAL A 119 -3.78 37.12 33.71
CA VAL A 119 -3.80 38.09 34.82
C VAL A 119 -2.40 38.65 35.10
N LYS A 120 -1.37 37.80 35.14
CA LYS A 120 0.02 38.25 35.31
C LYS A 120 0.47 39.18 34.17
N TRP A 121 0.07 38.87 32.94
CA TRP A 121 0.38 39.68 31.77
C TRP A 121 -0.27 41.06 31.84
N ALA A 122 -1.55 41.13 32.24
CA ALA A 122 -2.22 42.41 32.43
C ALA A 122 -1.60 43.24 33.56
N LEU A 123 -1.21 42.61 34.67
CA LEU A 123 -0.57 43.31 35.81
C LEU A 123 0.82 43.89 35.45
N GLY A 124 1.55 43.25 34.54
CA GLY A 124 2.84 43.72 34.02
C GLY A 124 2.75 44.75 32.90
N ALA A 125 1.55 45.12 32.45
CA ALA A 125 1.33 46.08 31.38
C ALA A 125 1.89 47.50 31.62
N PRO A 126 1.71 48.15 32.79
CA PRO A 126 2.18 49.53 33.00
C PRO A 126 3.71 49.65 32.91
N GLU A 127 4.46 48.69 33.46
CA GLU A 127 5.93 48.66 33.34
C GLU A 127 6.37 48.45 31.90
N ARG A 128 5.67 47.57 31.15
CA ARG A 128 5.95 47.36 29.72
C ARG A 128 5.70 48.62 28.89
N ILE A 129 4.67 49.40 29.23
CA ILE A 129 4.35 50.67 28.56
C ILE A 129 5.41 51.73 28.87
N ARG A 130 5.85 51.83 30.14
CA ARG A 130 6.95 52.73 30.53
C ARG A 130 8.25 52.40 29.78
N GLU A 131 8.57 51.13 29.63
CA GLU A 131 9.77 50.70 28.92
C GLU A 131 9.69 51.00 27.42
N LEU A 132 8.53 50.79 26.79
CA LEU A 132 8.32 51.15 25.38
C LEU A 132 8.38 52.67 25.14
N LEU A 133 7.96 53.48 26.12
CA LEU A 133 8.09 54.94 26.08
C LEU A 133 9.53 55.40 26.24
N LYS A 134 10.33 54.76 27.12
CA LYS A 134 11.78 55.01 27.23
C LYS A 134 12.51 54.71 25.93
N GLN A 135 12.05 53.70 25.19
CA GLN A 135 12.61 53.31 23.89
C GLN A 135 12.10 54.18 22.72
N GLY A 136 11.32 55.24 23.00
CA GLY A 136 10.80 56.17 22.00
C GLY A 136 9.67 55.62 21.13
N LYS A 137 9.16 54.41 21.42
CA LYS A 137 8.15 53.70 20.62
C LYS A 137 6.73 53.97 21.14
N LYS A 138 6.31 55.23 21.05
CA LYS A 138 5.03 55.71 21.57
C LYS A 138 3.81 55.01 20.93
N GLU A 139 3.85 54.75 19.63
CA GLU A 139 2.74 54.07 18.93
C GLU A 139 2.56 52.60 19.34
N GLU A 140 3.65 51.88 19.60
CA GLU A 140 3.60 50.49 20.08
C GLU A 140 3.08 50.43 21.52
N ALA A 141 3.43 51.42 22.34
CA ALA A 141 2.94 51.57 23.71
C ALA A 141 1.42 51.82 23.75
N GLU A 142 0.90 52.70 22.88
CA GLU A 142 -0.53 52.98 22.76
C GLU A 142 -1.32 51.75 22.29
N LYS A 143 -0.82 51.01 21.29
CA LYS A 143 -1.46 49.76 20.82
C LYS A 143 -1.48 48.69 21.92
N ALA A 144 -0.37 48.53 22.65
CA ALA A 144 -0.29 47.59 23.76
C ALA A 144 -1.28 47.96 24.89
N TRP A 145 -1.44 49.26 25.18
CA TRP A 145 -2.39 49.74 26.17
C TRP A 145 -3.84 49.51 25.76
N VAL A 146 -4.20 49.72 24.48
CA VAL A 146 -5.56 49.47 23.98
C VAL A 146 -5.98 48.00 24.19
N VAL A 147 -5.06 47.05 23.96
CA VAL A 147 -5.33 45.62 24.19
C VAL A 147 -5.57 45.34 25.67
N VAL A 148 -4.75 45.91 26.56
CA VAL A 148 -4.89 45.75 28.02
C VAL A 148 -6.18 46.40 28.52
N LYS A 149 -6.51 47.60 28.03
CA LYS A 149 -7.76 48.30 28.35
C LYS A 149 -8.99 47.49 27.96
N GLY A 150 -8.99 46.87 26.78
CA GLY A 150 -10.05 45.96 26.35
C GLY A 150 -10.17 44.69 27.20
N MET A 151 -9.06 44.21 27.79
CA MET A 151 -9.11 43.11 28.77
C MET A 151 -9.66 43.57 30.13
N LEU A 152 -9.30 44.77 30.59
CA LEU A 152 -9.81 45.34 31.84
C LEU A 152 -11.31 45.64 31.77
N GLU A 153 -11.81 46.12 30.62
CA GLU A 153 -13.26 46.31 30.39
C GLU A 153 -14.03 44.99 30.47
N LYS A 154 -13.45 43.88 29.96
CA LYS A 154 -14.06 42.55 30.07
C LYS A 154 -14.05 41.99 31.49
N TRP A 155 -13.13 42.44 32.35
CA TRP A 155 -13.08 42.03 33.77
C TRP A 155 -14.02 42.83 34.66
N GLY A 156 -14.38 44.05 34.24
CA GLY A 156 -15.35 44.91 34.92
C GLY A 156 -14.87 45.41 36.29
N ASP A 157 -15.65 46.33 36.87
CA ASP A 157 -15.38 46.97 38.16
C ASP A 157 -15.47 46.04 39.39
N GLY A 158 -15.80 44.76 39.17
CA GLY A 158 -16.00 43.75 40.23
C GLY A 158 -14.71 43.08 40.73
N VAL A 159 -13.57 43.27 40.07
CA VAL A 159 -12.28 42.67 40.47
C VAL A 159 -11.41 43.72 41.16
N LYS A 160 -11.06 43.47 42.43
CA LYS A 160 -10.18 44.36 43.23
C LYS A 160 -8.83 44.55 42.50
N GLY A 161 -8.42 45.81 42.30
CA GLY A 161 -7.16 46.19 41.64
C GLY A 161 -7.26 46.55 40.15
N VAL A 162 -8.40 46.33 39.48
CA VAL A 162 -8.59 46.71 38.06
C VAL A 162 -8.60 48.24 37.87
N LYS A 163 -9.14 48.99 38.84
CA LYS A 163 -9.12 50.46 38.83
C LYS A 163 -7.70 51.01 39.00
N GLU A 164 -6.95 50.47 39.96
CA GLU A 164 -5.55 50.83 40.20
C GLU A 164 -4.66 50.51 38.99
N LEU A 165 -4.90 49.38 38.31
CA LEU A 165 -4.16 49.01 37.10
C LEU A 165 -4.51 49.90 35.90
N ARG A 166 -5.77 50.34 35.79
CA ARG A 166 -6.20 51.34 34.81
C ARG A 166 -5.51 52.68 35.06
N ASP A 167 -5.55 53.17 36.29
CA ASP A 167 -4.96 54.46 36.68
C ASP A 167 -3.43 54.45 36.47
N ASN A 168 -2.76 53.35 36.86
CA ASN A 168 -1.31 53.20 36.66
C ASN A 168 -0.90 53.10 35.19
N GLY A 169 -1.71 52.49 34.33
CA GLY A 169 -1.40 52.44 32.91
C GLY A 169 -1.72 53.74 32.16
N GLU A 170 -2.73 54.51 32.62
CA GLU A 170 -2.95 55.87 32.13
C GLU A 170 -1.86 56.84 32.60
N ALA A 171 -1.33 56.67 33.82
CA ALA A 171 -0.15 57.39 34.31
C ALA A 171 1.11 57.02 33.49
N ALA A 172 1.32 55.71 33.25
CA ALA A 172 2.40 55.23 32.41
C ALA A 172 2.36 55.83 31.00
N LEU A 173 1.18 56.02 30.42
CA LEU A 173 1.00 56.61 29.08
C LEU A 173 1.21 58.13 29.06
N ARG A 174 0.98 58.81 30.20
CA ARG A 174 1.25 60.24 30.42
C ARG A 174 2.72 60.54 30.75
N GLY A 175 3.51 59.53 31.11
CA GLY A 175 4.94 59.67 31.38
C GLY A 175 5.27 60.15 32.81
N GLU A 176 4.37 59.91 33.77
CA GLU A 176 4.58 60.12 35.21
C GLU A 176 4.94 58.82 35.95
#